data_AF-A0A7S2FJK0-F1
#
_entry.id   AF-A0A7S2FJK0-F1
#
_cell.length_a   1.000
_cell.length_b   1.000
_cell.length_c   1.000
_cell.angle_alpha   90.00
_cell.angle_beta   90.00
_cell.angle_gamma   90.00
#
_symmetry.space_group_name_H-M   'P 1'
#
loop_
_entity.id
_entity.type
_entity.pdbx_description
1 polymer ?
#
loop_
_entity_poly.entity_id
_entity_poly.type
_entity_poly.pdbx_seq_one_letter_code
_entity_poly.pdbx_strand_id
1 'polypeptide(L)'
;HLRVAMVGPSQTPYHDGLFLFDISLAEDFPTAPPLVSYHSFGVRVNPNLYEEGKVCLSLLNTWSGKSSEVWHSDTSTVLQVFVSILGLVLVDKPYYNEAGYERHYGTAEGEKNSKLYN
;
A
#
# COMPACT_ATOMS: atom_id res chain seq x y z
N HIS A 1 13.13 0.66 15.90
CA HIS A 1 13.27 0.62 14.43
C HIS A 1 13.15 -0.82 13.97
N LEU A 2 12.24 -1.09 13.03
CA LEU A 2 12.03 -2.42 12.45
C LEU A 2 12.22 -2.32 10.93
N ARG A 3 12.64 -3.42 10.31
CA ARG A 3 12.63 -3.57 8.86
C ARG A 3 11.84 -4.82 8.51
N VAL A 4 10.97 -4.69 7.52
CA VAL A 4 10.11 -5.78 7.05
C VAL A 4 10.39 -6.02 5.57
N ALA A 5 10.55 -7.28 5.23
CA ALA A 5 10.65 -7.75 3.86
C ALA A 5 9.37 -8.53 3.54
N MET A 6 8.73 -8.18 2.44
CA MET A 6 7.49 -8.80 1.97
C MET A 6 7.72 -9.37 0.58
N VAL A 7 7.30 -10.62 0.38
CA VAL A 7 7.28 -11.22 -0.96
C VAL A 7 5.95 -10.86 -1.61
N GLY A 8 6.01 -10.39 -2.86
CA GLY A 8 4.81 -10.03 -3.61
C GLY A 8 3.91 -11.25 -3.86
N PRO A 9 2.58 -11.11 -3.68
CA PRO A 9 1.66 -12.24 -3.81
C PRO A 9 1.64 -12.86 -5.21
N SER A 10 1.36 -14.16 -5.27
CA SER A 10 1.06 -14.85 -6.53
C SER A 10 -0.17 -14.25 -7.22
N GLN A 11 -0.23 -14.35 -8.56
CA GLN A 11 -1.33 -13.78 -9.37
C GLN A 11 -1.40 -12.24 -9.27
N THR A 12 -0.26 -11.60 -9.08
CA THR A 12 -0.11 -10.15 -9.15
C THR A 12 1.14 -9.83 -9.97
N PRO A 13 1.28 -8.63 -10.55
CA PRO A 13 2.52 -8.21 -11.21
C PRO A 13 3.73 -8.18 -10.25
N TYR A 14 3.48 -8.30 -8.94
CA TYR A 14 4.50 -8.28 -7.89
C TYR A 14 5.05 -9.66 -7.54
N HIS A 15 4.53 -10.73 -8.13
CA HIS A 15 4.83 -12.12 -7.77
C HIS A 15 6.34 -12.38 -7.65
N ASP A 16 6.75 -12.97 -6.52
CA ASP A 16 8.15 -13.28 -6.14
C ASP A 16 9.07 -12.06 -5.99
N GLY A 17 8.58 -10.84 -6.24
CA GLY A 17 9.30 -9.60 -5.97
C GLY A 17 9.49 -9.37 -4.47
N LEU A 18 10.64 -8.79 -4.09
CA LEU A 18 10.96 -8.48 -2.70
C LEU A 18 10.77 -6.99 -2.42
N PHE A 19 9.86 -6.66 -1.50
CA PHE A 19 9.54 -5.29 -1.11
C PHE A 19 10.03 -5.03 0.31
N LEU A 20 10.85 -3.99 0.48
CA LEU A 20 11.44 -3.64 1.77
C LEU A 20 10.78 -2.38 2.33
N PHE A 21 10.45 -2.44 3.62
CA PHE A 21 9.85 -1.34 4.35
C PHE A 21 10.60 -1.10 5.66
N ASP A 22 10.91 0.16 5.95
CA ASP A 22 11.36 0.59 7.27
C ASP A 22 10.17 1.06 8.09
N ILE A 23 10.15 0.68 9.37
CA ILE A 23 9.10 1.05 10.33
C ILE A 23 9.72 1.71 11.55
N SER A 24 9.17 2.87 11.90
CA SER A 24 9.45 3.56 13.15
C SER A 24 8.19 3.65 14.00
N LEU A 25 8.29 3.17 15.24
CA LEU A 25 7.29 3.43 16.27
C LEU A 25 7.74 4.71 16.97
N ALA A 26 7.09 5.82 16.65
CA ALA A 26 7.40 7.14 17.21
C ALA A 26 7.01 7.20 18.70
N GLU A 27 7.40 8.28 19.38
CA GLU A 27 7.15 8.49 20.81
C GLU A 27 5.65 8.51 21.16
N ASP A 28 4.81 8.93 20.22
CA ASP A 28 3.36 9.01 20.35
C ASP A 28 2.64 7.71 19.94
N PHE A 29 3.35 6.65 19.56
CA PHE A 29 2.75 5.34 19.33
C PHE A 29 2.25 4.72 20.66
N PRO A 30 1.03 4.14 20.74
CA PRO A 30 0.10 3.85 19.64
C PRO A 30 -0.99 4.92 19.42
N THR A 31 -0.91 6.10 20.04
CA THR A 31 -1.86 7.20 19.78
C THR A 31 -1.85 7.61 18.31
N ALA A 32 -0.66 7.70 17.71
CA ALA A 32 -0.46 7.85 16.27
C ALA A 32 -0.06 6.51 15.61
N PRO A 33 -0.32 6.33 14.30
CA PRO A 33 0.11 5.14 13.58
C PRO A 33 1.64 5.04 13.49
N PRO A 34 2.17 3.84 13.19
CA PRO A 34 3.60 3.69 12.89
C PRO A 34 3.97 4.50 11.64
N LEU A 35 5.19 5.03 11.61
CA LEU A 35 5.75 5.60 10.39
C LEU A 35 6.30 4.46 9.52
N VAL A 36 5.90 4.41 8.26
CA VAL A 36 6.32 3.38 7.30
C VAL A 36 6.90 4.03 6.06
N SER A 37 8.09 3.57 5.64
CA SER A 37 8.76 4.02 4.42
C SER A 37 9.11 2.83 3.53
N TYR A 38 8.70 2.90 2.27
CA TYR A 38 9.00 1.94 1.22
C TYR A 38 10.36 2.24 0.59
N HIS A 39 11.16 1.19 0.38
CA HIS A 39 12.41 1.30 -0.37
C HIS A 39 12.10 1.21 -1.87
N SER A 40 11.86 2.35 -2.50
CA SER A 40 11.45 2.44 -3.91
C SER A 40 12.56 2.11 -4.91
N PHE A 41 13.82 2.32 -4.53
CA PHE A 41 14.96 2.32 -5.44
C PHE A 41 14.75 3.22 -6.68
N GLY A 42 13.96 4.30 -6.53
CA GLY A 42 13.66 5.26 -7.60
C GLY A 42 12.56 4.82 -8.58
N VAL A 43 11.74 3.82 -8.24
CA VAL A 43 10.68 3.31 -9.11
C VAL A 43 9.31 3.36 -8.43
N ARG A 44 8.32 3.98 -9.08
CA ARG A 44 6.91 3.93 -8.69
C ARG A 44 6.24 2.69 -9.26
N VAL A 45 6.17 1.64 -8.47
CA VAL A 45 5.59 0.33 -8.87
C VAL A 45 4.09 0.19 -8.56
N ASN A 46 3.53 1.11 -7.78
CA ASN A 46 2.10 1.13 -7.42
C ASN A 46 1.64 2.57 -7.18
N PRO A 47 0.37 2.92 -7.47
CA PRO A 47 -0.14 4.25 -7.15
C PRO A 47 0.01 4.65 -5.68
N ASN A 48 -0.03 3.68 -4.75
CA ASN A 48 0.13 3.89 -3.31
C ASN A 48 1.57 3.71 -2.79
N LEU A 49 2.55 3.38 -3.65
CA LEU A 49 3.96 3.25 -3.29
C LEU A 49 4.79 4.26 -4.10
N TYR A 50 5.12 5.37 -3.45
CA TYR A 50 5.72 6.53 -4.12
C TYR A 50 7.24 6.38 -4.24
N GLU A 51 7.85 7.13 -5.17
CA GLU A 51 9.29 7.10 -5.43
C GLU A 51 10.12 7.61 -4.24
N GLU A 52 9.59 8.56 -3.47
CA GLU A 52 10.22 9.05 -2.24
C GLU A 52 10.04 8.10 -1.04
N GLY A 53 9.36 6.96 -1.24
CA GLY A 53 9.14 5.94 -0.21
C GLY A 53 7.85 6.12 0.59
N LYS A 54 7.01 7.10 0.26
CA LYS A 54 5.70 7.26 0.90
C LYS A 54 4.79 6.06 0.59
N VAL A 55 4.17 5.52 1.64
CA VAL A 55 3.14 4.47 1.54
C VAL A 55 1.77 5.09 1.83
N CYS A 56 0.83 4.98 0.89
CA CYS A 56 -0.53 5.50 1.05
C CYS A 56 -1.48 4.41 1.58
N LEU A 57 -1.83 4.52 2.86
CA LEU A 57 -2.86 3.71 3.52
C LEU A 57 -3.62 4.57 4.53
N SER A 58 -4.92 4.33 4.65
CA SER A 58 -5.75 5.02 5.65
C SER A 58 -5.32 4.71 7.08
N LEU A 59 -4.88 3.46 7.33
CA LEU A 59 -4.28 3.05 8.60
C LEU A 59 -2.97 3.78 8.96
N LEU A 60 -2.34 4.44 7.99
CA LEU A 60 -1.13 5.24 8.20
C LEU A 60 -1.41 6.74 8.19
N ASN A 61 -2.69 7.14 8.14
CA ASN A 61 -3.14 8.52 7.96
C ASN A 61 -2.56 9.21 6.71
N THR A 62 -2.15 8.42 5.70
CA THR A 62 -1.58 8.92 4.44
C THR A 62 -2.55 8.80 3.26
N TRP A 63 -3.73 8.24 3.49
CA TRP A 63 -4.82 8.13 2.55
C TRP A 63 -6.17 8.35 3.24
N SER A 64 -7.21 8.71 2.48
CA SER A 64 -8.57 8.83 3.02
C SER A 64 -9.16 7.47 3.35
N GLY A 65 -9.79 7.34 4.52
CA GLY A 65 -10.58 6.17 4.92
C GLY A 65 -11.72 6.58 5.84
N LYS A 66 -12.60 5.64 6.17
CA LYS A 66 -13.78 5.86 7.01
C LYS A 66 -13.76 4.95 8.23
N SER A 67 -14.15 5.51 9.39
CA SER A 67 -14.43 4.73 10.61
C SER A 67 -13.31 3.73 10.96
N SER A 68 -13.55 2.43 10.85
CA SER A 68 -12.60 1.36 11.17
C SER A 68 -11.43 1.22 10.18
N GLU A 69 -11.42 1.96 9.07
CA GLU A 69 -10.33 1.94 8.07
C GLU A 69 -9.15 2.83 8.47
N VAL A 70 -9.34 3.77 9.39
CA VAL A 70 -8.27 4.66 9.89
C VAL A 70 -7.65 4.09 11.17
N TRP A 71 -6.46 4.59 11.53
CA TRP A 71 -5.76 4.14 12.75
C TRP A 71 -6.56 4.44 14.02
N HIS A 72 -6.71 3.43 14.88
CA HIS A 72 -7.27 3.55 16.21
C HIS A 72 -6.30 2.95 17.23
N SER A 73 -5.88 3.74 18.22
CA SER A 73 -4.90 3.33 19.24
C SER A 73 -5.26 2.04 19.97
N ASP A 74 -6.55 1.78 20.13
CA ASP A 74 -7.06 0.72 21.00
C ASP A 74 -7.28 -0.61 20.25
N THR A 75 -7.33 -0.57 18.91
CA THR A 75 -7.72 -1.74 18.10
C THR A 75 -6.82 -1.99 16.89
N SER A 76 -6.10 -0.97 16.42
CA SER A 76 -5.21 -1.11 15.27
C SER A 76 -3.91 -1.80 15.66
N THR A 77 -3.33 -2.54 14.71
CA THR A 77 -2.06 -3.24 14.91
C THR A 77 -1.12 -3.00 13.73
N VAL A 78 0.18 -3.11 14.00
CA VAL A 78 1.21 -3.07 12.94
C VAL A 78 1.01 -4.21 11.93
N LEU A 79 0.51 -5.37 12.37
CA LEU A 79 0.20 -6.49 11.47
C LEU A 79 -0.88 -6.10 10.44
N GLN A 80 -1.94 -5.40 10.87
CA GLN A 80 -2.99 -4.94 9.95
C GLN A 80 -2.43 -4.05 8.85
N VAL A 81 -1.43 -3.21 9.13
CA VAL A 81 -0.77 -2.39 8.09
C VAL A 81 -0.18 -3.29 7.00
N PHE A 82 0.59 -4.32 7.35
CA PHE A 82 1.19 -5.20 6.35
C PHE A 82 0.18 -6.08 5.62
N VAL A 83 -0.86 -6.55 6.33
CA VAL A 83 -1.96 -7.28 5.71
C VAL A 83 -2.69 -6.37 4.71
N SER A 84 -2.90 -5.09 5.03
CA SER A 84 -3.44 -4.10 4.11
C SER A 84 -2.53 -3.85 2.91
N ILE A 85 -1.21 -3.81 3.07
CA ILE A 85 -0.28 -3.72 1.93
C ILE A 85 -0.47 -4.93 1.00
N LEU A 86 -0.50 -6.16 1.53
CA LEU A 86 -0.72 -7.36 0.70
C LEU A 86 -2.09 -7.39 0.03
N GLY A 87 -3.14 -6.97 0.73
CA GLY A 87 -4.52 -7.09 0.27
C GLY A 87 -5.05 -5.93 -0.56
N LEU A 88 -4.48 -4.73 -0.42
CA LEU A 88 -4.98 -3.50 -1.06
C LEU A 88 -3.95 -2.87 -2.00
N VAL A 89 -2.66 -3.06 -1.75
CA VAL A 89 -1.58 -2.43 -2.54
C VAL A 89 -1.01 -3.41 -3.55
N LEU A 90 -0.48 -4.54 -3.08
CA LEU A 90 0.16 -5.55 -3.91
C LEU A 90 -0.87 -6.51 -4.55
N VAL A 91 -1.75 -5.96 -5.37
CA VAL A 91 -2.91 -6.66 -5.98
C VAL A 91 -2.73 -6.93 -7.47
N ASP A 92 -3.62 -7.74 -8.07
CA ASP A 92 -3.56 -8.15 -9.49
C ASP A 92 -3.67 -6.99 -10.49
N LYS A 93 -4.53 -6.01 -10.19
CA LYS A 93 -4.78 -4.86 -11.08
C LYS A 93 -4.47 -3.52 -10.39
N PRO A 94 -3.19 -3.24 -10.09
CA PRO A 94 -2.76 -2.06 -9.32
C PRO A 94 -3.05 -0.73 -10.02
N TYR A 95 -3.27 -0.73 -11.33
CA TYR A 95 -3.74 0.45 -12.07
C TYR A 95 -4.96 1.11 -11.42
N TYR A 96 -5.90 0.31 -10.89
CA TYR A 96 -7.12 0.82 -10.27
C TYR A 96 -6.94 1.36 -8.84
N ASN A 97 -5.74 1.27 -8.28
CA ASN A 97 -5.41 1.91 -7.00
C ASN A 97 -5.25 3.43 -7.13
N GLU A 98 -5.11 3.94 -8.36
CA GLU A 98 -5.07 5.39 -8.61
C GLU A 98 -6.45 6.00 -8.36
N ALA A 99 -6.48 7.17 -7.71
CA ALA A 99 -7.74 7.77 -7.29
C ALA A 99 -8.61 8.13 -8.49
N GLY A 100 -9.88 7.68 -8.47
CA GLY A 100 -10.83 7.93 -9.54
C GLY A 100 -10.74 6.94 -10.70
N TYR A 101 -9.81 5.98 -10.67
CA TYR A 101 -9.68 5.00 -11.75
C TYR A 101 -10.66 3.83 -11.61
N GLU A 102 -11.27 3.65 -10.45
CA GLU A 102 -12.31 2.64 -10.18
C GLU A 102 -13.47 2.70 -11.18
N ARG A 103 -13.80 3.89 -11.68
CA ARG A 103 -14.86 4.09 -12.69
C ARG A 103 -14.54 3.45 -14.05
N HIS A 104 -13.27 3.14 -14.31
CA HIS A 104 -12.83 2.50 -15.56
C HIS A 104 -12.89 0.98 -15.49
N TYR A 105 -13.23 0.40 -14.33
CA TYR A 105 -13.30 -1.04 -14.16
C TYR A 105 -14.34 -1.67 -15.12
N GLY A 106 -13.96 -2.75 -15.78
CA GLY A 106 -14.82 -3.44 -16.76
C GLY A 106 -15.00 -2.74 -18.10
N THR A 107 -14.43 -1.53 -18.29
CA THR A 107 -14.42 -0.86 -19.59
C THR A 107 -13.28 -1.38 -20.46
N ALA A 108 -13.45 -1.40 -21.78
CA ALA A 108 -12.39 -1.84 -22.70
C ALA A 108 -11.11 -1.00 -22.58
N GLU A 109 -11.26 0.30 -22.37
CA GLU A 109 -10.14 1.23 -22.13
C GLU A 109 -9.45 0.95 -20.80
N GLY A 110 -10.21 0.80 -19.71
CA GLY A 110 -9.65 0.47 -18.40
C GLY A 110 -8.89 -0.85 -18.40
N GLU A 111 -9.45 -1.90 -19.01
CA GLU A 111 -8.77 -3.20 -19.12
C GLU A 111 -7.51 -3.11 -19.99
N LYS A 112 -7.52 -2.30 -21.06
CA LYS A 112 -6.32 -2.04 -21.86
C LYS A 112 -5.25 -1.33 -21.03
N ASN A 113 -5.60 -0.27 -20.31
CA ASN A 113 -4.64 0.51 -19.52
C ASN A 113 -4.10 -0.30 -18.34
N SER A 114 -4.95 -1.08 -17.66
CA SER A 114 -4.51 -1.98 -16.59
C SER A 114 -3.49 -3.01 -17.08
N LYS A 115 -3.66 -3.54 -18.30
CA LYS A 115 -2.68 -4.47 -18.90
C LYS A 115 -1.38 -3.80 -19.31
N LEU A 116 -1.40 -2.50 -19.64
CA LEU A 116 -0.20 -1.74 -19.96
C LEU A 116 0.57 -1.31 -18.71
N TYR A 117 -0.13 -1.19 -17.58
CA TYR A 117 0.48 -0.86 -16.29
C TYR A 117 1.24 -2.04 -15.69
N ASN A 118 0.71 -3.26 -15.85
CA ASN A 118 1.33 -4.51 -15.39
C ASN A 118 2.49 -4.93 -16.30
#